data_AF-A0A958M6N8-F1
#
_entry.id   AF-A0A958M6N8-F1
#
_cell.length_a   1.000
_cell.length_b   1.000
_cell.length_c   1.000
_cell.angle_alpha   90.00
_cell.angle_beta   90.00
_cell.angle_gamma   90.00
#
_symmetry.space_group_name_H-M   'P 1'
#
loop_
_entity.id
_entity.type
_entity.pdbx_description
1 polymer ?
#
loop_
_entity_poly.entity_id
_entity_poly.type
_entity_poly.pdbx_seq_one_letter_code
_entity_poly.pdbx_strand_id
1 'polypeptide(L)'
;SLERTHVKIKADTHNEYFDANGEVLKFEGFLKVYIEGSDDEDEEQKGMLPELKQGEHVYKNYITATERYTRPPYRYTEASLVKKLEELGIGRPSTYAPTISTIQNRGYVERGTVEGVERKYIQLKLGNNAIQEETLTELVGYDKGKLTPTDIGIIVNDFLVNHFSAILDYNFTAKVEEDFDNIASGKEEWTAMMRNFYDDFHPQVEEVEKNAERETGERVLGTDPGTGRQVSVRLGRFGPMVQIGRAEDPEKPRFASLLPDQSIENITFEEALALFQFPKKLGVYESQDVEVNTGRYGPYVRFGKTFVSLEKGEDPLNVTLERAVALIRAKQKAAAPIATYKGKEVTRGKGRFGPFIKWGEMYINVSKKYDFDKLTSRDVQELIEEKLRKDAEKVVREWKEDGIRIEKGRWGRLVAVKGKKKTELPKDTDTAALSLEDVKALLNEKPKSESKK
;
A
#
# COMPACT_ATOMS: atom_id res chain seq x y z
N SER A 1 -8.89 -17.76 36.88
CA SER A 1 -10.32 -17.61 36.61
C SER A 1 -10.70 -16.16 36.81
N LEU A 2 -11.55 -15.66 35.93
CA LEU A 2 -12.06 -14.30 35.93
C LEU A 2 -13.56 -14.34 36.21
N GLU A 3 -14.03 -13.45 37.08
CA GLU A 3 -15.45 -13.28 37.40
C GLU A 3 -15.91 -11.92 36.88
N ARG A 4 -16.97 -11.90 36.06
CA ARG A 4 -17.55 -10.66 35.55
C ARG A 4 -18.41 -10.02 36.63
N THR A 5 -18.08 -8.79 37.00
CA THR A 5 -18.75 -8.05 38.08
C THR A 5 -19.30 -6.74 37.54
N HIS A 6 -20.57 -6.47 37.84
CA HIS A 6 -21.23 -5.20 37.59
C HIS A 6 -21.42 -4.47 38.93
N VAL A 7 -20.85 -3.29 39.07
CA VAL A 7 -20.88 -2.49 40.31
C VAL A 7 -21.70 -1.24 40.09
N LYS A 8 -22.65 -0.98 41.00
CA LYS A 8 -23.39 0.28 41.07
C LYS A 8 -22.95 1.07 42.29
N ILE A 9 -22.44 2.27 42.07
CA ILE A 9 -21.95 3.15 43.13
C ILE A 9 -22.96 4.28 43.29
N LYS A 10 -23.57 4.35 44.47
CA LYS A 10 -24.49 5.42 44.83
C LYS A 10 -23.71 6.66 45.27
N ALA A 11 -24.10 7.83 44.79
CA ALA A 11 -23.57 9.08 45.29
C ALA A 11 -24.34 9.61 46.51
N ASP A 12 -23.66 10.42 47.31
CA ASP A 12 -24.19 11.13 48.49
C ASP A 12 -24.85 12.48 48.14
N THR A 13 -24.54 13.01 46.96
CA THR A 13 -24.84 14.38 46.52
C THR A 13 -25.92 14.48 45.45
N HIS A 14 -26.25 13.36 44.80
CA HIS A 14 -27.21 13.27 43.70
C HIS A 14 -27.77 11.84 43.60
N ASN A 15 -28.81 11.64 42.77
CA ASN A 15 -29.58 10.38 42.76
C ASN A 15 -29.12 9.40 41.68
N GLU A 16 -28.26 9.85 40.78
CA GLU A 16 -27.68 9.06 39.71
C GLU A 16 -26.64 8.09 40.28
N TYR A 17 -26.50 6.95 39.59
CA TYR A 17 -25.51 5.93 39.92
C TYR A 17 -24.31 6.07 38.98
N PHE A 18 -23.12 5.78 39.50
CA PHE A 18 -21.99 5.43 38.66
C PHE A 18 -22.00 3.92 38.44
N ASP A 19 -21.93 3.50 37.18
CA ASP A 19 -21.84 2.10 36.79
C ASP A 19 -20.39 1.77 36.42
N ALA A 20 -19.90 0.62 36.89
CA ALA A 20 -18.60 0.09 36.51
C ALA A 20 -18.74 -1.40 36.17
N ASN A 21 -18.20 -1.78 35.00
CA ASN A 21 -18.14 -3.15 34.53
C ASN A 21 -16.67 -3.58 34.47
N GLY A 22 -16.36 -4.75 35.03
CA GLY A 22 -15.01 -5.28 34.92
C GLY A 22 -14.90 -6.70 35.44
N GLU A 23 -13.68 -7.21 35.43
CA GLU A 23 -13.41 -8.60 35.79
C GLU A 23 -12.59 -8.67 37.07
N VAL A 24 -12.96 -9.56 37.99
CA VAL A 24 -12.22 -9.80 39.23
C VAL A 24 -11.38 -11.06 39.04
N LEU A 25 -10.05 -10.92 39.14
CA LEU A 25 -9.12 -12.03 39.01
C LEU A 25 -9.13 -12.88 40.28
N LYS A 26 -9.77 -14.06 40.24
CA LYS A 26 -9.77 -15.02 41.35
C LYS A 26 -8.53 -15.93 41.34
N PHE A 27 -7.96 -16.19 40.16
CA PHE A 27 -6.77 -17.03 39.99
C PHE A 27 -5.99 -16.68 38.73
N GLU A 28 -4.69 -16.41 38.87
CA GLU A 28 -3.83 -15.89 37.78
C GLU A 28 -3.61 -16.90 36.64
N GLY A 29 -3.36 -18.18 36.95
CA GLY A 29 -3.19 -19.24 35.93
C GLY A 29 -2.22 -18.88 34.80
N PHE A 30 -2.62 -19.07 33.55
CA PHE A 30 -1.82 -18.77 32.36
C PHE A 30 -1.62 -17.27 32.10
N LEU A 31 -2.45 -16.40 32.69
CA LEU A 31 -2.33 -14.93 32.57
C LEU A 31 -1.02 -14.41 33.18
N LYS A 32 -0.35 -15.21 34.03
CA LYS A 32 0.99 -14.92 34.54
C LYS A 32 2.07 -14.92 33.45
N VAL A 33 1.83 -15.59 32.32
CA VAL A 33 2.81 -15.79 31.26
C VAL A 33 2.34 -15.22 29.92
N TYR A 34 1.03 -15.01 29.73
CA TYR A 34 0.47 -14.51 28.49
C TYR A 34 -0.72 -13.57 28.74
N ILE A 35 -0.61 -12.34 28.22
CA ILE A 35 -1.69 -11.37 28.17
C ILE A 35 -1.90 -11.09 26.68
N GLU A 36 -3.07 -11.42 26.15
CA GLU A 36 -3.43 -11.15 24.76
C GLU A 36 -3.54 -9.63 24.58
N GLY A 37 -2.82 -9.08 23.59
CA GLY A 37 -2.96 -7.68 23.21
C GLY A 37 -4.21 -7.51 22.36
N SER A 38 -5.04 -6.51 22.64
CA SER A 38 -6.08 -6.09 21.71
C SER A 38 -5.47 -5.19 20.64
N ASP A 39 -5.76 -5.47 19.38
CA ASP A 39 -5.43 -4.60 18.23
C ASP A 39 -6.40 -3.41 18.13
N ASP A 40 -7.44 -3.37 18.97
CA ASP A 40 -8.43 -2.31 19.06
C ASP A 40 -8.10 -1.40 20.25
N GLU A 41 -7.61 -0.18 19.98
CA GLU A 41 -7.27 0.80 21.03
C GLU A 41 -8.51 1.25 21.84
N ASP A 42 -9.72 1.01 21.32
CA ASP A 42 -11.01 1.37 21.92
C ASP A 42 -11.85 0.17 22.38
N GLU A 43 -11.36 -1.07 22.28
CA GLU A 43 -11.92 -2.08 23.17
C GLU A 43 -11.60 -1.59 24.58
N GLU A 44 -12.61 -1.02 25.24
CA GLU A 44 -12.54 -0.70 26.67
C GLU A 44 -11.87 -1.90 27.30
N GLN A 45 -10.61 -1.73 27.71
CA GLN A 45 -9.92 -2.70 28.53
C GLN A 45 -10.91 -2.95 29.65
N LYS A 46 -11.57 -4.11 29.64
CA LYS A 46 -12.47 -4.50 30.71
C LYS A 46 -11.58 -4.56 31.93
N GLY A 47 -11.56 -3.46 32.66
CA GLY A 47 -10.56 -3.22 33.68
C GLY A 47 -10.67 -4.32 34.72
N MET A 48 -9.54 -4.76 35.23
CA MET A 48 -9.57 -5.59 36.43
C MET A 48 -10.15 -4.75 37.55
N LEU A 49 -11.25 -5.20 38.14
CA LEU A 49 -11.80 -4.59 39.34
C LEU A 49 -11.10 -5.18 40.57
N PRO A 50 -10.83 -4.37 41.61
CA PRO A 50 -10.45 -4.93 42.89
C PRO A 50 -11.59 -5.79 43.47
N GLU A 51 -11.28 -6.62 44.45
CA GLU A 51 -12.32 -7.33 45.18
C GLU A 51 -13.15 -6.32 45.99
N LEU A 52 -14.45 -6.23 45.68
CA LEU A 52 -15.37 -5.25 46.26
C LEU A 52 -16.44 -5.93 47.10
N LYS A 53 -16.89 -5.29 48.18
CA LYS A 53 -18.00 -5.77 49.02
C LYS A 53 -19.19 -4.81 49.00
N GLN A 54 -20.39 -5.37 49.10
CA GLN A 54 -21.60 -4.55 49.20
C GLN A 54 -21.57 -3.69 50.48
N GLY A 55 -21.82 -2.39 50.34
CA GLY A 55 -21.79 -1.43 51.45
C GLY A 55 -20.40 -0.86 51.76
N GLU A 56 -19.37 -1.25 51.01
CA GLU A 56 -18.03 -0.67 51.12
C GLU A 56 -18.03 0.81 50.69
N HIS A 57 -17.34 1.65 51.47
CA HIS A 57 -17.20 3.07 51.15
C HIS A 57 -16.10 3.28 50.11
N VAL A 58 -16.46 3.94 49.02
CA VAL A 58 -15.52 4.36 47.96
C VAL A 58 -15.40 5.88 47.94
N TYR A 59 -14.20 6.38 47.64
CA TYR A 59 -13.91 7.81 47.59
C TYR A 59 -13.62 8.23 46.15
N LYS A 60 -14.18 9.36 45.73
CA LYS A 60 -13.83 9.96 44.44
C LYS A 60 -12.43 10.56 44.52
N ASN A 61 -11.52 10.12 43.65
CA ASN A 61 -10.21 10.75 43.48
C ASN A 61 -10.33 11.96 42.55
N TYR A 62 -10.99 11.78 41.41
CA TYR A 62 -11.33 12.82 40.45
C TYR A 62 -12.57 12.39 39.67
N ILE A 63 -13.28 13.34 39.06
CA ILE A 63 -14.34 13.07 38.09
C ILE A 63 -13.95 13.76 36.79
N THR A 64 -13.99 13.04 35.67
CA THR A 64 -13.76 13.61 34.34
C THR A 64 -15.03 13.53 33.51
N ALA A 65 -15.37 14.63 32.84
CA ALA A 65 -16.35 14.66 31.77
C ALA A 65 -15.61 14.95 30.47
N THR A 66 -15.65 14.03 29.52
CA THR A 66 -14.90 14.13 28.26
C THR A 66 -15.89 14.31 27.12
N GLU A 67 -15.70 15.35 26.31
CA GLU A 67 -16.41 15.49 25.05
C GLU A 67 -16.04 14.33 24.12
N ARG A 68 -17.05 13.64 23.59
CA ARG A 68 -16.89 12.50 22.70
C ARG A 68 -17.64 12.73 21.40
N TYR A 69 -17.06 12.22 20.32
CA TYR A 69 -17.67 12.21 18.99
C TYR A 69 -17.86 10.77 18.55
N THR A 70 -18.91 10.53 17.76
CA THR A 70 -19.11 9.23 17.11
C THR A 70 -17.95 8.93 16.16
N ARG A 71 -17.47 7.68 16.18
CA ARG A 71 -16.42 7.19 15.29
C ARG A 71 -17.05 6.28 14.22
N PRO A 72 -16.60 6.35 12.96
CA PRO A 72 -17.01 5.39 11.95
C PRO A 72 -16.47 3.99 12.28
N PRO A 73 -17.03 2.92 11.70
CA PRO A 73 -16.45 1.59 11.79
C PRO A 73 -14.99 1.58 11.32
N TYR A 74 -14.15 0.83 12.04
CA TYR A 74 -12.73 0.76 11.70
C TYR A 74 -12.51 0.04 10.37
N ARG A 75 -11.57 0.56 9.59
CA ARG A 75 -11.04 -0.19 8.46
C ARG A 75 -10.22 -1.38 8.93
N TYR A 76 -10.22 -2.44 8.12
CA TYR A 76 -9.48 -3.65 8.43
C TYR A 76 -7.96 -3.42 8.35
N THR A 77 -7.20 -3.89 9.35
CA THR A 77 -5.80 -4.33 9.17
C THR A 77 -5.77 -5.68 8.46
N GLU A 78 -4.60 -6.12 7.99
CA GLU A 78 -4.46 -7.49 7.49
C GLU A 78 -4.86 -8.52 8.54
N ALA A 79 -4.46 -8.35 9.80
CA ALA A 79 -4.81 -9.26 10.90
C ALA A 79 -6.32 -9.31 11.15
N SER A 80 -6.98 -8.14 11.26
CA SER A 80 -8.44 -8.09 11.46
C SER A 80 -9.22 -8.61 10.25
N LEU A 81 -8.70 -8.47 9.04
CA LEU A 81 -9.32 -9.06 7.84
C LEU A 81 -9.18 -10.58 7.85
N VAL A 82 -8.02 -11.12 8.23
CA VAL A 82 -7.84 -12.57 8.40
C VAL A 82 -8.79 -13.11 9.45
N LYS A 83 -8.87 -12.47 10.62
CA LYS A 83 -9.82 -12.83 11.68
C LYS A 83 -11.25 -12.83 11.14
N LYS A 84 -11.62 -11.81 10.35
CA LYS A 84 -12.97 -11.73 9.78
C LYS A 84 -13.26 -12.82 8.75
N LEU A 85 -12.29 -13.14 7.89
CA LEU A 85 -12.39 -14.23 6.92
C LEU A 85 -12.54 -15.58 7.61
N GLU A 86 -11.77 -15.82 8.68
CA GLU A 86 -11.85 -17.02 9.51
C GLU A 86 -13.21 -17.15 10.21
N GLU A 87 -13.72 -16.07 10.82
CA GLU A 87 -15.06 -16.02 11.43
C GLU A 87 -16.18 -16.36 10.44
N LEU A 88 -16.02 -15.96 9.17
CA LEU A 88 -16.99 -16.22 8.10
C LEU A 88 -16.77 -17.58 7.42
N GLY A 89 -15.73 -18.34 7.77
CA GLY A 89 -15.40 -19.61 7.13
C GLY A 89 -14.85 -19.46 5.70
N ILE A 90 -14.45 -18.25 5.30
CA ILE A 90 -13.95 -17.94 3.96
C ILE A 90 -12.43 -18.05 3.94
N GLY A 91 -11.91 -18.97 3.14
CA GLY A 91 -10.47 -19.25 3.07
C GLY A 91 -9.99 -20.18 4.18
N ARG A 92 -8.68 -20.46 4.17
CA ARG A 92 -7.98 -21.43 5.02
C ARG A 92 -6.60 -20.86 5.39
N PRO A 93 -5.90 -21.43 6.40
CA PRO A 93 -4.56 -20.96 6.80
C PRO A 93 -3.56 -20.83 5.64
N SER A 94 -3.71 -21.65 4.60
CA SER A 94 -2.89 -21.60 3.39
C SER A 94 -3.27 -20.49 2.40
N THR A 95 -4.48 -19.91 2.48
CA THR A 95 -5.02 -18.97 1.49
C THR A 95 -5.19 -17.54 2.01
N TYR A 96 -5.19 -17.29 3.33
CA TYR A 96 -5.34 -15.94 3.89
C TYR A 96 -4.31 -14.93 3.36
N ALA A 97 -3.01 -15.20 3.56
CA ALA A 97 -1.96 -14.29 3.11
C ALA A 97 -1.89 -14.15 1.57
N PRO A 98 -1.99 -15.25 0.78
CA PRO A 98 -2.08 -15.14 -0.68
C PRO A 98 -3.28 -14.32 -1.17
N THR A 99 -4.45 -14.44 -0.54
CA THR A 99 -5.66 -13.69 -0.92
C THR A 99 -5.45 -12.19 -0.71
N ILE A 100 -4.99 -11.78 0.47
CA ILE A 100 -4.68 -10.38 0.80
C ILE A 100 -3.61 -9.83 -0.15
N SER A 101 -2.54 -10.59 -0.40
CA SER A 101 -1.50 -10.17 -1.34
C SER A 101 -2.04 -10.03 -2.76
N THR A 102 -2.95 -10.90 -3.19
CA THR A 102 -3.54 -10.87 -4.54
C THR A 102 -4.38 -9.63 -4.75
N ILE A 103 -5.27 -9.29 -3.82
CA ILE A 103 -6.13 -8.10 -3.95
C ILE A 103 -5.32 -6.80 -3.88
N GLN A 104 -4.21 -6.78 -3.13
CA GLN A 104 -3.28 -5.65 -3.11
C GLN A 104 -2.48 -5.54 -4.40
N ASN A 105 -1.91 -6.64 -4.89
CA ASN A 105 -1.09 -6.66 -6.11
C ASN A 105 -1.90 -6.32 -7.36
N ARG A 106 -3.19 -6.67 -7.39
CA ARG A 106 -4.13 -6.29 -8.44
C ARG A 106 -4.68 -4.88 -8.30
N GLY A 107 -4.38 -4.20 -7.18
CA GLY A 107 -4.76 -2.82 -6.93
C GLY A 107 -6.23 -2.63 -6.59
N TYR A 108 -6.95 -3.66 -6.13
CA TYR A 108 -8.34 -3.53 -5.64
C TYR A 108 -8.40 -2.90 -4.26
N VAL A 109 -7.35 -3.13 -3.47
CA VAL A 109 -7.19 -2.60 -2.13
C VAL A 109 -5.77 -2.08 -1.99
N GLU A 110 -5.60 -0.98 -1.29
CA GLU A 110 -4.29 -0.45 -0.95
C GLU A 110 -4.16 -0.22 0.55
N ARG A 111 -2.92 -0.05 1.00
CA ARG A 111 -2.67 0.39 2.37
C ARG A 111 -2.96 1.88 2.44
N GLY A 112 -3.97 2.22 3.21
CA GLY A 112 -4.36 3.59 3.53
C GLY A 112 -3.17 4.40 3.98
N THR A 113 -3.21 5.67 3.65
CA THR A 113 -2.08 6.59 3.80
C THR A 113 -2.41 7.86 4.54
N VAL A 114 -3.67 8.02 4.94
CA VAL A 114 -4.18 9.17 5.68
C VAL A 114 -3.58 9.13 7.08
N GLU A 115 -2.77 10.14 7.39
CA GLU A 115 -2.10 10.28 8.69
C GLU A 115 -3.03 10.86 9.78
N GLY A 116 -4.30 11.08 9.44
CA GLY A 116 -5.29 11.69 10.31
C GLY A 116 -5.10 13.20 10.46
N VAL A 117 -6.12 13.86 10.98
CA VAL A 117 -6.11 15.28 11.32
C VAL A 117 -6.29 15.41 12.82
N GLU A 118 -5.58 16.35 13.45
CA GLU A 118 -5.80 16.65 14.85
C GLU A 118 -7.15 17.35 15.05
N ARG A 119 -7.99 16.77 15.90
CA ARG A 119 -9.22 17.39 16.39
C ARG A 119 -9.06 17.71 17.87
N LYS A 120 -9.42 18.95 18.24
CA LYS A 120 -9.48 19.36 19.64
C LYS A 120 -10.79 18.89 20.27
N TYR A 121 -10.72 18.45 21.52
CA TYR A 121 -11.89 18.14 22.34
C TYR A 121 -11.70 18.67 23.77
N ILE A 122 -12.81 18.89 24.46
CA ILE A 122 -12.79 19.44 25.82
C ILE A 122 -12.88 18.30 26.85
N GLN A 123 -12.02 18.35 27.87
CA GLN A 123 -12.17 17.55 29.08
C GLN A 123 -12.32 18.46 30.30
N LEU A 124 -13.38 18.22 31.08
CA LEU A 124 -13.60 18.86 32.36
C LEU A 124 -13.14 17.90 33.46
N LYS A 125 -12.29 18.37 34.37
CA LYS A 125 -11.82 17.61 35.53
C LYS A 125 -12.24 18.28 36.82
N LEU A 126 -13.01 17.57 37.63
CA LEU A 126 -13.41 17.99 38.97
C LEU A 126 -12.41 17.41 39.99
N GLY A 127 -11.69 18.30 40.68
CA GLY A 127 -10.78 17.97 41.78
C GLY A 127 -10.72 19.10 42.80
N ASN A 128 -10.60 18.79 44.10
CA ASN A 128 -10.58 19.79 45.19
C ASN A 128 -11.75 20.81 45.13
N ASN A 129 -12.95 20.37 44.74
CA ASN A 129 -14.15 21.20 44.55
C ASN A 129 -14.02 22.33 43.49
N ALA A 130 -13.03 22.26 42.60
CA ALA A 130 -12.90 23.14 41.44
C ALA A 130 -13.01 22.34 40.14
N ILE A 131 -13.65 22.92 39.13
CA ILE A 131 -13.69 22.38 37.77
C ILE A 131 -12.55 23.04 37.00
N GLN A 132 -11.67 22.23 36.44
CA GLN A 132 -10.64 22.65 35.50
C GLN A 132 -11.03 22.17 34.11
N GLU A 133 -10.95 23.08 33.14
CA GLU A 133 -11.16 22.78 31.73
C GLU A 133 -9.80 22.60 31.05
N GLU A 134 -9.65 21.50 30.31
CA GLU A 134 -8.47 21.21 29.52
C GLU A 134 -8.88 20.97 28.07
N THR A 135 -8.19 21.64 27.14
CA THR A 135 -8.33 21.36 25.71
C THR A 135 -7.30 20.32 25.31
N LEU A 136 -7.78 19.13 24.98
CA LEU A 136 -6.97 18.01 24.53
C LEU A 136 -7.09 17.84 23.02
N THR A 137 -6.19 17.05 22.43
CA THR A 137 -6.23 16.69 21.01
C THR A 137 -6.36 15.18 20.85
N GLU A 138 -7.12 14.77 19.85
CA GLU A 138 -7.17 13.40 19.34
C GLU A 138 -6.90 13.39 17.84
N LEU A 139 -6.43 12.27 17.33
CA LEU A 139 -6.19 12.07 15.90
C LEU A 139 -7.43 11.42 15.27
N VAL A 140 -7.98 12.02 14.21
CA VAL A 140 -9.19 11.52 13.53
C VAL A 140 -8.94 11.23 12.06
N GLY A 141 -9.62 10.22 11.50
CA GLY A 141 -9.46 9.84 10.09
C GLY A 141 -8.11 9.20 9.78
N TYR A 142 -7.45 8.62 10.78
CA TYR A 142 -6.19 7.91 10.59
C TYR A 142 -6.44 6.54 9.96
N ASP A 143 -5.92 6.33 8.75
CA ASP A 143 -6.04 5.08 8.01
C ASP A 143 -4.69 4.46 7.65
N LYS A 144 -3.58 5.05 8.14
CA LYS A 144 -2.24 4.59 7.80
C LYS A 144 -2.03 3.15 8.27
N GLY A 145 -1.79 2.27 7.29
CA GLY A 145 -1.60 0.83 7.51
C GLY A 145 -2.90 0.00 7.54
N LYS A 146 -4.08 0.64 7.44
CA LYS A 146 -5.36 -0.05 7.24
C LYS A 146 -5.59 -0.31 5.75
N LEU A 147 -6.42 -1.29 5.41
CA LEU A 147 -6.80 -1.66 4.05
C LEU A 147 -7.93 -0.74 3.57
N THR A 148 -7.74 -0.09 2.42
CA THR A 148 -8.71 0.82 1.81
C THR A 148 -9.03 0.35 0.39
N PRO A 149 -10.32 0.21 0.01
CA PRO A 149 -10.68 -0.14 -1.35
C PRO A 149 -10.30 0.99 -2.31
N THR A 150 -9.85 0.64 -3.50
CA THR A 150 -9.58 1.60 -4.58
C THR A 150 -10.81 1.76 -5.46
N ASP A 151 -10.87 2.82 -6.29
CA ASP A 151 -11.97 3.00 -7.24
C ASP A 151 -12.14 1.79 -8.17
N ILE A 152 -11.04 1.17 -8.61
CA ILE A 152 -11.12 -0.05 -9.43
C ILE A 152 -11.64 -1.25 -8.62
N GLY A 153 -11.27 -1.37 -7.34
CA GLY A 153 -11.79 -2.40 -6.45
C GLY A 153 -13.30 -2.27 -6.25
N ILE A 154 -13.79 -1.05 -6.04
CA ILE A 154 -15.22 -0.74 -5.88
C ILE A 154 -15.98 -1.07 -7.16
N ILE A 155 -15.54 -0.55 -8.32
CA ILE A 155 -16.23 -0.78 -9.60
C ILE A 155 -16.27 -2.28 -9.94
N VAL A 156 -15.18 -3.02 -9.72
CA VAL A 156 -15.17 -4.47 -9.96
C VAL A 156 -16.10 -5.18 -8.98
N ASN A 157 -16.11 -4.80 -7.70
CA ASN A 157 -17.02 -5.37 -6.72
C ASN A 157 -18.48 -5.12 -7.11
N ASP A 158 -18.83 -3.89 -7.45
CA ASP A 158 -20.21 -3.51 -7.79
C ASP A 158 -20.69 -4.24 -9.04
N PHE A 159 -19.84 -4.34 -10.07
CA PHE A 159 -20.13 -5.15 -11.26
C PHE A 159 -20.43 -6.60 -10.86
N LEU A 160 -19.56 -7.21 -10.05
CA LEU A 160 -19.75 -8.60 -9.65
C LEU A 160 -20.98 -8.78 -8.76
N VAL A 161 -21.30 -7.84 -7.87
CA VAL A 161 -22.50 -7.90 -7.02
C VAL A 161 -23.76 -7.77 -7.86
N ASN A 162 -23.77 -6.88 -8.85
CA ASN A 162 -24.93 -6.65 -9.71
C ASN A 162 -25.25 -7.84 -10.63
N HIS A 163 -24.23 -8.57 -11.08
CA HIS A 163 -24.39 -9.64 -12.06
C HIS A 163 -24.21 -11.06 -11.50
N PHE A 164 -23.50 -11.21 -10.38
CA PHE A 164 -23.07 -12.50 -9.82
C PHE A 164 -23.26 -12.57 -8.30
N SER A 165 -24.27 -11.88 -7.75
CA SER A 165 -24.55 -11.81 -6.31
C SER A 165 -24.57 -13.18 -5.61
N ALA A 166 -25.14 -14.20 -6.24
CA ALA A 166 -25.26 -15.54 -5.67
C ALA A 166 -23.91 -16.18 -5.31
N ILE A 167 -22.89 -16.00 -6.16
CA ILE A 167 -21.56 -16.59 -5.95
C ILE A 167 -20.64 -15.70 -5.10
N LEU A 168 -21.01 -14.42 -4.92
CA LEU A 168 -20.31 -13.49 -4.03
C LEU A 168 -20.84 -13.50 -2.60
N ASP A 169 -21.94 -14.20 -2.33
CA ASP A 169 -22.45 -14.37 -0.99
C ASP A 169 -21.41 -15.04 -0.08
N TYR A 170 -21.30 -14.55 1.15
CA TYR A 170 -20.33 -15.05 2.11
C TYR A 170 -20.61 -16.52 2.47
N ASN A 171 -21.88 -16.90 2.61
CA ASN A 171 -22.24 -18.28 2.92
C ASN A 171 -21.99 -19.21 1.74
N PHE A 172 -22.21 -18.74 0.51
CA PHE A 172 -21.85 -19.51 -0.69
C PHE A 172 -20.35 -19.83 -0.68
N THR A 173 -19.51 -18.82 -0.45
CA THR A 173 -18.05 -19.00 -0.44
C THR A 173 -17.61 -19.94 0.69
N ALA A 174 -18.15 -19.76 1.90
CA ALA A 174 -17.87 -20.63 3.03
C ALA A 174 -18.28 -22.09 2.76
N LYS A 175 -19.45 -22.29 2.13
CA LYS A 175 -19.94 -23.62 1.74
C LYS A 175 -19.00 -24.28 0.72
N VAL A 176 -18.55 -23.55 -0.30
CA VAL A 176 -17.60 -24.10 -1.30
C VAL A 176 -16.30 -24.56 -0.64
N GLU A 177 -15.79 -23.81 0.33
CA GLU A 177 -14.60 -24.21 1.09
C GLU A 177 -14.86 -25.47 1.93
N GLU A 178 -16.04 -25.63 2.52
CA GLU A 178 -16.45 -26.85 3.21
C GLU A 178 -16.60 -28.05 2.25
N ASP A 179 -17.21 -27.84 1.07
CA ASP A 179 -17.33 -28.86 0.03
C ASP A 179 -15.93 -29.36 -0.40
N PHE A 180 -14.93 -28.47 -0.50
CA PHE A 180 -13.53 -28.86 -0.76
C PHE A 180 -12.91 -29.71 0.37
N ASP A 181 -13.21 -29.41 1.63
CA ASP A 181 -12.76 -30.22 2.76
C ASP A 181 -13.45 -31.61 2.78
N ASN A 182 -14.72 -31.67 2.37
CA ASN A 182 -15.45 -32.92 2.20
C ASN A 182 -14.86 -33.79 1.07
N ILE A 183 -14.50 -33.17 -0.05
CA ILE A 183 -13.79 -33.84 -1.16
C ILE A 183 -12.43 -34.36 -0.68
N ALA A 184 -11.64 -33.53 0.01
CA ALA A 184 -10.32 -33.91 0.52
C ALA A 184 -10.39 -35.08 1.53
N SER A 185 -11.49 -35.19 2.28
CA SER A 185 -11.76 -36.28 3.21
C SER A 185 -12.49 -37.48 2.59
N GLY A 186 -12.80 -37.45 1.29
CA GLY A 186 -13.47 -38.53 0.56
C GLY A 186 -14.96 -38.68 0.86
N LYS A 187 -15.60 -37.64 1.42
CA LYS A 187 -17.04 -37.62 1.72
C LYS A 187 -17.90 -37.14 0.55
N GLU A 188 -17.29 -36.50 -0.44
CA GLU A 188 -17.97 -35.91 -1.58
C GLU A 188 -17.20 -36.14 -2.89
N GLU A 189 -17.93 -36.35 -3.98
CA GLU A 189 -17.37 -36.54 -5.32
C GLU A 189 -17.16 -35.20 -6.02
N TRP A 190 -15.91 -34.82 -6.26
CA TRP A 190 -15.56 -33.51 -6.83
C TRP A 190 -16.22 -33.24 -8.20
N THR A 191 -16.45 -34.29 -9.00
CA THR A 191 -17.08 -34.14 -10.32
C THR A 191 -18.55 -33.73 -10.22
N ALA A 192 -19.26 -34.18 -9.19
CA ALA A 192 -20.65 -33.83 -8.97
C ALA A 192 -20.76 -32.37 -8.50
N MET A 193 -19.93 -31.97 -7.54
CA MET A 193 -19.84 -30.60 -7.04
C MET A 193 -19.53 -29.62 -8.19
N MET A 194 -18.51 -29.90 -8.99
CA MET A 194 -18.12 -29.05 -10.12
C MET A 194 -19.22 -28.94 -11.18
N ARG A 195 -19.92 -30.04 -11.49
CA ARG A 195 -21.04 -30.02 -12.44
C ARG A 195 -22.17 -29.14 -11.94
N ASN A 196 -22.60 -29.34 -10.69
CA ASN A 196 -23.68 -28.57 -10.08
C ASN A 196 -23.37 -27.07 -10.09
N PHE A 197 -22.14 -26.68 -9.73
CA PHE A 197 -21.72 -25.28 -9.78
C PHE A 197 -21.75 -24.72 -11.21
N TYR A 198 -21.16 -25.46 -12.17
CA TYR A 198 -20.98 -24.96 -13.53
C TYR A 198 -22.31 -24.84 -14.30
N ASP A 199 -23.24 -25.77 -14.08
CA ASP A 199 -24.55 -25.78 -14.74
C ASP A 199 -25.36 -24.51 -14.43
N ASP A 200 -25.21 -23.96 -13.22
CA ASP A 200 -25.87 -22.71 -12.81
C ASP A 200 -25.03 -21.46 -13.15
N PHE A 201 -23.70 -21.53 -12.97
CA PHE A 201 -22.82 -20.38 -13.15
C PHE A 201 -22.57 -20.02 -14.63
N HIS A 202 -22.36 -21.02 -15.49
CA HIS A 202 -21.96 -20.77 -16.87
C HIS A 202 -23.01 -20.01 -17.70
N PRO A 203 -24.32 -20.32 -17.60
CA PRO A 203 -25.35 -19.53 -18.27
C PRO A 203 -25.36 -18.06 -17.84
N GLN A 204 -25.11 -17.77 -16.56
CA GLN A 204 -25.00 -16.39 -16.07
C GLN A 204 -23.81 -15.67 -16.71
N VAL A 205 -22.66 -16.34 -16.84
CA VAL A 205 -21.49 -15.76 -17.52
C VAL A 205 -21.80 -15.42 -18.97
N GLU A 206 -22.46 -16.33 -19.71
CA GLU A 206 -22.82 -16.06 -21.11
C GLU A 206 -23.80 -14.89 -21.25
N GLU A 207 -24.78 -14.78 -20.34
CA GLU A 207 -25.76 -13.70 -20.35
C GLU A 207 -25.09 -12.35 -20.07
N VAL A 208 -24.19 -12.29 -19.10
CA VAL A 208 -23.43 -11.09 -18.76
C VAL A 208 -22.47 -10.72 -19.87
N GLU A 209 -21.77 -11.67 -20.49
CA GLU A 209 -20.86 -11.39 -21.61
C GLU A 209 -21.59 -10.80 -22.83
N LYS A 210 -22.82 -11.25 -23.10
CA LYS A 210 -23.62 -10.77 -24.24
C LYS A 210 -24.28 -9.41 -23.99
N ASN A 211 -24.74 -9.17 -22.76
CA ASN A 211 -25.64 -8.05 -22.47
C ASN A 211 -25.06 -6.98 -21.55
N ALA A 212 -24.01 -7.27 -20.78
CA ALA A 212 -23.48 -6.30 -19.83
C ALA A 212 -22.65 -5.22 -20.55
N GLU A 213 -22.96 -3.97 -20.25
CA GLU A 213 -22.12 -2.86 -20.64
C GLU A 213 -20.84 -2.86 -19.81
N ARG A 214 -19.79 -2.23 -20.35
CA ARG A 214 -18.55 -2.07 -19.61
C ARG A 214 -18.80 -1.13 -18.44
N GLU A 215 -18.74 -1.64 -17.22
CA GLU A 215 -18.76 -0.81 -16.02
C GLU A 215 -17.54 0.09 -15.98
N THR A 216 -17.80 1.39 -16.07
CA THR A 216 -16.78 2.42 -15.94
C THR A 216 -16.89 3.16 -14.60
N GLY A 217 -17.90 2.85 -13.79
CA GLY A 217 -18.24 3.62 -12.59
C GLY A 217 -18.54 5.07 -12.93
N GLU A 218 -19.22 5.34 -14.06
CA GLU A 218 -19.50 6.71 -14.47
C GLU A 218 -20.50 7.36 -13.51
N ARG A 219 -20.10 8.48 -12.90
CA ARG A 219 -20.96 9.34 -12.09
C ARG A 219 -20.97 10.75 -12.66
N VAL A 220 -22.16 11.22 -13.03
CA VAL A 220 -22.36 12.58 -13.55
C VAL A 220 -22.40 13.55 -12.37
N LEU A 221 -21.53 14.57 -12.40
CA LEU A 221 -21.40 15.57 -11.34
C LEU A 221 -22.21 16.84 -11.63
N GLY A 222 -22.36 17.19 -12.91
CA GLY A 222 -23.06 18.41 -13.31
C GLY A 222 -22.69 18.87 -14.71
N THR A 223 -22.69 20.18 -14.91
CA THR A 223 -22.41 20.84 -16.20
C THR A 223 -21.36 21.93 -16.02
N ASP A 224 -20.31 21.89 -16.85
CA ASP A 224 -19.22 22.86 -16.83
C ASP A 224 -19.73 24.29 -17.12
N PRO A 225 -19.53 25.27 -16.22
CA PRO A 225 -20.04 26.63 -16.40
C PRO A 225 -19.44 27.36 -17.61
N GLY A 226 -18.24 27.00 -18.04
CA GLY A 226 -17.56 27.64 -19.16
C GLY A 226 -18.06 27.18 -20.53
N THR A 227 -18.27 25.87 -20.69
CA THR A 227 -18.61 25.25 -21.98
C THR A 227 -20.05 24.74 -22.08
N GLY A 228 -20.78 24.66 -20.96
CA GLY A 228 -22.12 24.09 -20.91
C GLY A 228 -22.16 22.58 -21.11
N ARG A 229 -21.01 21.89 -21.06
CA ARG A 229 -20.89 20.46 -21.30
C ARG A 229 -20.95 19.63 -20.02
N GLN A 230 -21.41 18.38 -20.12
CA GLN A 230 -21.49 17.46 -18.98
C GLN A 230 -20.12 17.25 -18.33
N VAL A 231 -20.10 17.27 -17.00
CA VAL A 231 -18.94 16.86 -16.18
C VAL A 231 -19.27 15.52 -15.54
N SER A 232 -18.45 14.51 -15.79
CA SER A 232 -18.57 13.18 -15.17
C SER A 232 -17.22 12.67 -14.66
N VAL A 233 -17.26 11.75 -13.71
CA VAL A 233 -16.09 11.00 -13.24
C VAL A 233 -16.24 9.53 -13.59
N ARG A 234 -15.15 8.87 -13.98
CA ARG A 234 -15.15 7.46 -14.39
C ARG A 234 -13.76 6.86 -14.36
N LEU A 235 -13.68 5.54 -14.45
CA LEU A 235 -12.43 4.80 -14.60
C LEU A 235 -11.96 4.78 -16.07
N GLY A 236 -10.79 5.36 -16.32
CA GLY A 236 -10.11 5.32 -17.60
C GLY A 236 -9.02 4.25 -17.68
N ARG A 237 -8.33 4.18 -18.83
CA ARG A 237 -7.19 3.26 -19.04
C ARG A 237 -6.06 3.46 -18.02
N PHE A 238 -5.90 4.69 -17.53
CA PHE A 238 -4.78 5.08 -16.67
C PHE A 238 -5.20 5.36 -15.22
N GLY A 239 -6.41 4.97 -14.84
CA GLY A 239 -6.97 5.22 -13.51
C GLY A 239 -8.20 6.13 -13.53
N PRO A 240 -8.68 6.54 -12.34
CA PRO A 240 -9.85 7.40 -12.19
C PRO A 240 -9.61 8.80 -12.77
N MET A 241 -10.63 9.35 -13.43
CA MET A 241 -10.52 10.62 -14.14
C MET A 241 -11.85 11.35 -14.23
N VAL A 242 -11.77 12.69 -14.31
CA VAL A 242 -12.87 13.57 -14.69
C VAL A 242 -12.88 13.75 -16.21
N GLN A 243 -14.07 13.81 -16.78
CA GLN A 243 -14.36 14.11 -18.17
C GLN A 243 -15.28 15.33 -18.28
N ILE A 244 -14.96 16.26 -19.17
CA ILE A 244 -15.86 17.33 -19.62
C ILE A 244 -16.23 17.09 -21.08
N GLY A 245 -17.53 17.03 -21.37
CA GLY A 245 -18.09 16.69 -22.68
C GLY A 245 -18.25 15.19 -22.89
N ARG A 246 -18.96 14.80 -23.94
CA ARG A 246 -19.20 13.41 -24.34
C ARG A 246 -18.39 13.02 -25.57
N ALA A 247 -18.33 11.73 -25.88
CA ALA A 247 -17.64 11.25 -27.08
C ALA A 247 -18.37 11.65 -28.37
N GLU A 248 -19.69 11.83 -28.27
CA GLU A 248 -20.59 12.21 -29.35
C GLU A 248 -20.61 13.72 -29.63
N ASP A 249 -20.00 14.52 -28.75
CA ASP A 249 -19.95 15.97 -28.92
C ASP A 249 -19.04 16.36 -30.11
N PRO A 250 -19.36 17.46 -30.83
CA PRO A 250 -18.51 17.95 -31.92
C PRO A 250 -17.07 18.29 -31.48
N GLU A 251 -16.94 18.79 -30.25
CA GLU A 251 -15.64 19.03 -29.61
C GLU A 251 -15.19 17.83 -28.81
N LYS A 252 -13.90 17.48 -28.95
CA LYS A 252 -13.31 16.37 -28.19
C LYS A 252 -13.48 16.59 -26.68
N PRO A 253 -13.81 15.54 -25.92
CA PRO A 253 -13.89 15.62 -24.47
C PRO A 253 -12.53 15.94 -23.87
N ARG A 254 -12.55 16.71 -22.79
CA ARG A 254 -11.36 17.04 -21.99
C ARG A 254 -11.28 16.10 -20.80
N PHE A 255 -10.06 15.81 -20.38
CA PHE A 255 -9.80 14.85 -19.31
C PHE A 255 -8.83 15.40 -18.26
N ALA A 256 -9.06 15.05 -17.01
CA ALA A 256 -8.13 15.29 -15.91
C ALA A 256 -8.10 14.07 -14.96
N SER A 257 -6.92 13.62 -14.55
CA SER A 257 -6.79 12.52 -13.60
C SER A 257 -7.12 12.98 -12.19
N LEU A 258 -7.79 12.12 -11.41
CA LEU A 258 -8.01 12.34 -9.98
C LEU A 258 -6.67 12.33 -9.22
N LEU A 259 -6.64 13.07 -8.11
CA LEU A 259 -5.52 13.03 -7.16
C LEU A 259 -5.55 11.73 -6.33
N PRO A 260 -4.42 11.30 -5.74
CA PRO A 260 -4.35 10.05 -4.99
C PRO A 260 -5.31 9.94 -3.79
N ASP A 261 -5.72 11.07 -3.24
CA ASP A 261 -6.64 11.20 -2.11
C ASP A 261 -8.11 11.38 -2.53
N GLN A 262 -8.37 11.49 -3.84
CA GLN A 262 -9.71 11.63 -4.40
C GLN A 262 -10.24 10.28 -4.89
N SER A 263 -11.56 10.10 -4.80
CA SER A 263 -12.27 8.91 -5.29
C SER A 263 -13.42 9.31 -6.20
N ILE A 264 -13.73 8.44 -7.17
CA ILE A 264 -14.90 8.56 -8.05
C ILE A 264 -16.19 8.71 -7.24
N GLU A 265 -16.32 8.03 -6.10
CA GLU A 265 -17.54 8.05 -5.28
C GLU A 265 -17.77 9.41 -4.59
N ASN A 266 -16.71 10.00 -4.04
CA ASN A 266 -16.84 11.09 -3.07
C ASN A 266 -16.40 12.46 -3.60
N ILE A 267 -15.71 12.53 -4.75
CA ILE A 267 -15.27 13.80 -5.32
C ILE A 267 -16.44 14.73 -5.61
N THR A 268 -16.29 16.00 -5.23
CA THR A 268 -17.29 17.05 -5.47
C THR A 268 -17.18 17.64 -6.86
N PHE A 269 -18.23 18.34 -7.31
CA PHE A 269 -18.23 19.02 -8.60
C PHE A 269 -17.13 20.10 -8.68
N GLU A 270 -16.93 20.85 -7.60
CA GLU A 270 -15.94 21.91 -7.48
C GLU A 270 -14.51 21.36 -7.56
N GLU A 271 -14.23 20.28 -6.82
CA GLU A 271 -12.93 19.59 -6.88
C GLU A 271 -12.65 19.03 -8.27
N ALA A 272 -13.65 18.45 -8.92
CA ALA A 272 -13.53 17.90 -10.27
C ALA A 272 -13.18 18.98 -11.30
N LEU A 273 -13.82 20.15 -11.24
CA LEU A 273 -13.49 21.28 -12.10
C LEU A 273 -12.08 21.83 -11.83
N ALA A 274 -11.64 21.84 -10.56
CA ALA A 274 -10.30 22.32 -10.20
C ALA A 274 -9.18 21.52 -10.87
N LEU A 275 -9.37 20.23 -11.15
CA LEU A 275 -8.40 19.39 -11.84
C LEU A 275 -8.09 19.84 -13.27
N PHE A 276 -9.00 20.57 -13.93
CA PHE A 276 -8.76 21.12 -15.27
C PHE A 276 -7.88 22.37 -15.29
N GLN A 277 -7.44 22.85 -14.12
CA GLN A 277 -6.41 23.88 -14.01
C GLN A 277 -5.01 23.34 -14.32
N PHE A 278 -4.83 22.00 -14.34
CA PHE A 278 -3.57 21.36 -14.69
C PHE A 278 -3.41 21.18 -16.21
N PRO A 279 -2.20 21.37 -16.78
CA PRO A 279 -0.97 21.83 -16.12
C PRO A 279 -1.05 23.31 -15.69
N LYS A 280 -0.78 23.56 -14.41
CA LYS A 280 -0.78 24.89 -13.81
C LYS A 280 0.59 25.52 -13.99
N LYS A 281 0.70 26.51 -14.88
CA LYS A 281 1.95 27.27 -15.09
C LYS A 281 2.25 28.13 -13.85
N LEU A 282 3.45 27.97 -13.29
CA LEU A 282 3.90 28.74 -12.13
C LEU A 282 4.82 29.90 -12.50
N GLY A 283 5.54 29.81 -13.62
CA GLY A 283 6.44 30.85 -14.11
C GLY A 283 7.66 30.27 -14.83
N VAL A 284 8.73 31.07 -14.88
CA VAL A 284 10.00 30.70 -15.52
C VAL A 284 11.11 30.69 -14.46
N TYR A 285 11.93 29.64 -14.47
CA TYR A 285 13.13 29.51 -13.65
C TYR A 285 14.28 29.05 -14.56
N GLU A 286 15.49 29.60 -14.44
CA GLU A 286 16.66 29.19 -15.26
C GLU A 286 16.35 29.05 -16.78
N SER A 287 15.56 29.99 -17.34
CA SER A 287 15.10 30.01 -18.74
C SER A 287 14.24 28.82 -19.18
N GLN A 288 13.62 28.10 -18.24
CA GLN A 288 12.70 27.00 -18.51
C GLN A 288 11.38 27.21 -17.75
N ASP A 289 10.28 26.79 -18.39
CA ASP A 289 8.96 26.83 -17.77
C ASP A 289 8.90 25.87 -16.57
N VAL A 290 8.27 26.36 -15.51
CA VAL A 290 7.90 25.60 -14.31
C VAL A 290 6.39 25.49 -14.29
N GLU A 291 5.89 24.26 -14.26
CA GLU A 291 4.47 23.96 -14.13
C GLU A 291 4.23 22.84 -13.12
N VAL A 292 3.04 22.82 -12.52
CA VAL A 292 2.55 21.71 -11.70
C VAL A 292 1.56 20.92 -12.53
N ASN A 293 1.67 19.60 -12.49
CA ASN A 293 0.81 18.71 -13.25
C ASN A 293 0.52 17.44 -12.44
N THR A 294 -0.50 16.69 -12.86
CA THR A 294 -0.89 15.41 -12.28
C THR A 294 -0.51 14.28 -13.24
N GLY A 295 -0.15 13.13 -12.70
CA GLY A 295 0.20 11.95 -13.50
C GLY A 295 -0.05 10.67 -12.72
N ARG A 296 0.23 9.53 -13.35
CA ARG A 296 -0.06 8.18 -12.80
C ARG A 296 0.57 7.86 -11.43
N TYR A 297 1.55 8.66 -10.98
CA TYR A 297 2.27 8.47 -9.72
C TYR A 297 2.00 9.58 -8.72
N GLY A 298 0.97 10.39 -8.96
CA GLY A 298 0.65 11.59 -8.19
C GLY A 298 1.16 12.88 -8.83
N PRO A 299 0.92 14.01 -8.16
CA PRO A 299 1.27 15.33 -8.65
C PRO A 299 2.79 15.59 -8.63
N TYR A 300 3.24 16.40 -9.59
CA TYR A 300 4.65 16.72 -9.78
C TYR A 300 4.85 18.11 -10.37
N VAL A 301 6.01 18.68 -10.09
CA VAL A 301 6.56 19.87 -10.78
C VAL A 301 7.31 19.41 -12.02
N ARG A 302 6.93 19.93 -13.19
CA ARG A 302 7.72 19.80 -14.43
C ARG A 302 8.61 21.04 -14.59
N PHE A 303 9.89 20.78 -14.81
CA PHE A 303 10.91 21.77 -15.11
C PHE A 303 11.70 21.29 -16.33
N GLY A 304 11.37 21.80 -17.51
CA GLY A 304 11.90 21.28 -18.78
C GLY A 304 11.63 19.79 -18.98
N LYS A 305 12.69 18.98 -18.95
CA LYS A 305 12.64 17.49 -19.00
C LYS A 305 12.69 16.82 -17.64
N THR A 306 12.82 17.60 -16.56
CA THR A 306 12.90 17.11 -15.19
C THR A 306 11.52 17.11 -14.55
N PHE A 307 11.18 15.99 -13.89
CA PHE A 307 9.94 15.79 -13.17
C PHE A 307 10.24 15.65 -11.69
N VAL A 308 9.68 16.48 -10.82
CA VAL A 308 9.90 16.43 -9.37
C VAL A 308 8.57 16.13 -8.69
N SER A 309 8.41 14.93 -8.12
CA SER A 309 7.20 14.57 -7.37
C SER A 309 7.00 15.53 -6.20
N LEU A 310 5.75 15.92 -5.93
CA LEU A 310 5.41 16.63 -4.71
C LEU A 310 5.51 15.69 -3.50
N GLU A 311 5.63 16.27 -2.32
CA GLU A 311 5.57 15.50 -1.07
C GLU A 311 4.16 14.93 -0.86
N LYS A 312 4.07 13.84 -0.09
CA LYS A 312 2.80 13.17 0.14
C LYS A 312 1.89 14.06 1.00
N GLY A 313 0.65 14.27 0.56
CA GLY A 313 -0.30 15.17 1.22
C GLY A 313 -0.12 16.66 0.87
N GLU A 314 0.86 17.01 0.04
CA GLU A 314 1.00 18.39 -0.46
C GLU A 314 -0.03 18.63 -1.57
N ASP A 315 -0.90 19.63 -1.38
CA ASP A 315 -1.95 19.98 -2.35
C ASP A 315 -1.34 20.66 -3.60
N PRO A 316 -1.45 20.05 -4.78
CA PRO A 316 -0.91 20.60 -6.02
C PRO A 316 -1.55 21.91 -6.46
N LEU A 317 -2.79 22.20 -6.05
CA LEU A 317 -3.46 23.46 -6.39
C LEU A 317 -2.82 24.65 -5.66
N ASN A 318 -2.22 24.42 -4.49
CA ASN A 318 -1.65 25.45 -3.64
C ASN A 318 -0.13 25.64 -3.81
N VAL A 319 0.52 24.84 -4.67
CA VAL A 319 1.97 24.96 -4.92
C VAL A 319 2.31 26.29 -5.60
N THR A 320 3.30 26.99 -5.03
CA THR A 320 3.84 28.26 -5.54
C THR A 320 5.15 28.05 -6.33
N LEU A 321 5.55 29.07 -7.12
CA LEU A 321 6.83 29.04 -7.84
C LEU A 321 8.02 28.87 -6.89
N GLU A 322 8.01 29.53 -5.74
CA GLU A 322 9.07 29.44 -4.73
C GLU A 322 9.22 28.01 -4.20
N ARG A 323 8.09 27.36 -3.85
CA ARG A 323 8.07 25.97 -3.41
C ARG A 323 8.56 25.02 -4.51
N ALA A 324 8.09 25.22 -5.75
CA ALA A 324 8.54 24.44 -6.90
C ALA A 324 10.06 24.57 -7.13
N VAL A 325 10.62 25.78 -7.04
CA VAL A 325 12.06 26.04 -7.15
C VAL A 325 12.84 25.35 -6.02
N ALA A 326 12.32 25.34 -4.79
CA ALA A 326 12.95 24.61 -3.68
C ALA A 326 13.04 23.10 -3.97
N LEU A 327 11.97 22.49 -4.48
CA LEU A 327 11.93 21.08 -4.88
C LEU A 327 12.91 20.79 -6.04
N ILE A 328 12.96 21.65 -7.05
CA ILE A 328 13.89 21.53 -8.19
C ILE A 328 15.34 21.56 -7.70
N ARG A 329 15.71 22.54 -6.86
CA ARG A 329 17.05 22.66 -6.29
C ARG A 329 17.42 21.46 -5.42
N ALA A 330 16.50 20.99 -4.59
CA ALA A 330 16.70 19.78 -3.79
C ALA A 330 17.00 18.56 -4.68
N LYS A 331 16.26 18.40 -5.78
CA LYS A 331 16.49 17.33 -6.75
C LYS A 331 17.82 17.47 -7.49
N GLN A 332 18.17 18.67 -7.95
CA GLN A 332 19.47 18.93 -8.60
C GLN A 332 20.63 18.65 -7.65
N LYS A 333 20.53 19.07 -6.38
CA LYS A 333 21.52 18.77 -5.34
C LYS A 333 21.63 17.27 -5.05
N ALA A 334 20.52 16.54 -5.05
CA ALA A 334 20.52 15.10 -4.87
C ALA A 334 21.12 14.35 -6.07
N ALA A 335 20.96 14.89 -7.28
CA ALA A 335 21.51 14.34 -8.52
C ALA A 335 22.98 14.74 -8.78
N ALA A 336 23.49 15.73 -8.04
CA ALA A 336 24.87 16.18 -8.18
C ALA A 336 25.87 15.05 -7.87
N PRO A 337 27.00 14.98 -8.60
CA PRO A 337 28.06 14.03 -8.29
C PRO A 337 28.59 14.25 -6.87
N ILE A 338 28.66 13.17 -6.10
CA ILE A 338 29.26 13.17 -4.76
C ILE A 338 30.78 12.98 -4.81
N ALA A 339 31.29 12.43 -5.91
CA ALA A 339 32.71 12.26 -6.17
C ALA A 339 32.96 12.02 -7.66
N THR A 340 34.23 12.08 -8.08
CA THR A 340 34.68 11.62 -9.39
C THR A 340 35.71 10.50 -9.17
N TYR A 341 35.54 9.37 -9.85
CA TYR A 341 36.49 8.27 -9.81
C TYR A 341 36.82 7.81 -11.23
N LYS A 342 38.12 7.78 -11.57
CA LYS A 342 38.64 7.45 -12.92
C LYS A 342 37.93 8.21 -14.05
N GLY A 343 37.74 9.52 -13.87
CA GLY A 343 37.12 10.40 -14.86
C GLY A 343 35.62 10.21 -15.07
N LYS A 344 34.94 9.42 -14.22
CA LYS A 344 33.49 9.25 -14.23
C LYS A 344 32.88 9.75 -12.93
N GLU A 345 31.76 10.44 -13.05
CA GLU A 345 30.99 10.95 -11.92
C GLU A 345 30.36 9.80 -11.12
N VAL A 346 30.25 10.01 -9.81
CA VAL A 346 29.58 9.11 -8.88
C VAL A 346 28.39 9.85 -8.28
N THR A 347 27.18 9.30 -8.41
CA THR A 347 25.95 9.85 -7.82
C THR A 347 25.40 8.90 -6.77
N ARG A 348 24.67 9.40 -5.76
CA ARG A 348 23.99 8.55 -4.76
C ARG A 348 22.49 8.44 -5.02
N GLY A 349 21.87 7.33 -4.60
CA GLY A 349 20.43 7.10 -4.71
C GLY A 349 19.91 6.06 -3.72
N LYS A 350 18.58 5.96 -3.61
CA LYS A 350 17.89 4.93 -2.82
C LYS A 350 17.02 4.09 -3.76
N GLY A 351 17.13 2.76 -3.67
CA GLY A 351 16.36 1.83 -4.51
C GLY A 351 15.71 0.72 -3.69
N ARG A 352 15.03 -0.23 -4.36
CA ARG A 352 14.34 -1.37 -3.72
C ARG A 352 15.21 -2.25 -2.81
N PHE A 353 16.53 -2.15 -2.94
CA PHE A 353 17.50 -2.93 -2.16
C PHE A 353 18.29 -2.06 -1.16
N GLY A 354 17.81 -0.85 -0.87
CA GLY A 354 18.47 0.10 0.02
C GLY A 354 19.30 1.18 -0.71
N PRO A 355 20.12 1.94 0.05
CA PRO A 355 20.96 3.00 -0.48
C PRO A 355 22.08 2.46 -1.39
N PHE A 356 22.42 3.20 -2.44
CA PHE A 356 23.46 2.85 -3.39
C PHE A 356 24.22 4.07 -3.93
N ILE A 357 25.44 3.86 -4.38
CA ILE A 357 26.16 4.78 -5.28
C ILE A 357 26.15 4.22 -6.70
N LYS A 358 26.06 5.10 -7.69
CA LYS A 358 26.12 4.79 -9.11
C LYS A 358 27.39 5.38 -9.69
N TRP A 359 28.22 4.53 -10.31
CA TRP A 359 29.44 4.92 -11.00
C TRP A 359 29.46 4.29 -12.40
N GLY A 360 29.31 5.11 -13.44
CA GLY A 360 29.05 4.63 -14.80
C GLY A 360 27.75 3.82 -14.88
N GLU A 361 27.85 2.55 -15.31
CA GLU A 361 26.71 1.61 -15.33
C GLU A 361 26.60 0.77 -14.04
N MET A 362 27.55 0.89 -13.11
CA MET A 362 27.57 0.09 -11.89
C MET A 362 26.73 0.73 -10.79
N TYR A 363 25.90 -0.10 -10.16
CA TYR A 363 25.15 0.22 -8.95
C TYR A 363 25.77 -0.55 -7.79
N ILE A 364 26.23 0.18 -6.77
CA ILE A 364 26.99 -0.37 -5.64
C ILE A 364 26.20 -0.07 -4.38
N ASN A 365 25.71 -1.12 -3.71
CA ASN A 365 24.96 -0.99 -2.47
C ASN A 365 25.87 -0.44 -1.36
N VAL A 366 25.37 0.52 -0.59
CA VAL A 366 26.06 1.10 0.56
C VAL A 366 25.59 0.36 1.81
N SER A 367 26.49 -0.38 2.45
CA SER A 367 26.16 -1.11 3.67
C SER A 367 25.95 -0.16 4.85
N LYS A 368 25.28 -0.65 5.92
CA LYS A 368 25.04 0.12 7.15
C LYS A 368 26.31 0.57 7.89
N LYS A 369 27.50 0.10 7.47
CA LYS A 369 28.80 0.52 8.02
C LYS A 369 29.10 1.98 7.67
N TYR A 370 28.55 2.50 6.58
CA TYR A 370 28.80 3.86 6.11
C TYR A 370 27.61 4.78 6.42
N ASP A 371 27.90 6.03 6.75
CA ASP A 371 26.89 7.10 6.77
C ASP A 371 26.57 7.51 5.32
N PHE A 372 25.43 7.03 4.81
CA PHE A 372 25.00 7.28 3.43
C PHE A 372 24.83 8.77 3.10
N ASP A 373 24.42 9.57 4.08
CA ASP A 373 24.15 10.98 3.87
C ASP A 373 25.45 11.82 3.91
N LYS A 374 26.54 11.24 4.43
CA LYS A 374 27.87 11.89 4.57
C LYS A 374 29.03 11.06 4.00
N LEU A 375 28.82 10.38 2.87
CA LEU A 375 29.89 9.64 2.18
C LEU A 375 31.04 10.57 1.79
N THR A 376 32.26 10.23 2.20
CA THR A 376 33.48 10.92 1.77
C THR A 376 33.97 10.37 0.43
N SER A 377 34.83 11.11 -0.28
CA SER A 377 35.47 10.62 -1.51
C SER A 377 36.23 9.31 -1.30
N ARG A 378 36.79 9.11 -0.09
CA ARG A 378 37.48 7.88 0.30
C ARG A 378 36.52 6.70 0.43
N ASP A 379 35.37 6.89 1.07
CA ASP A 379 34.35 5.85 1.21
C ASP A 379 33.83 5.42 -0.17
N VAL A 380 33.61 6.39 -1.07
CA VAL A 380 33.19 6.13 -2.45
C VAL A 380 34.25 5.31 -3.19
N GLN A 381 35.52 5.68 -3.07
CA GLN A 381 36.61 4.92 -3.69
C GLN A 381 36.69 3.50 -3.13
N GLU A 382 36.62 3.32 -1.82
CA GLU A 382 36.64 2.00 -1.16
C GLU A 382 35.49 1.12 -1.66
N LEU A 383 34.27 1.65 -1.71
CA LEU A 383 33.09 0.94 -2.23
C LEU A 383 33.25 0.53 -3.70
N ILE A 384 33.81 1.40 -4.54
CA ILE A 384 34.06 1.11 -5.96
C ILE A 384 35.15 0.03 -6.10
N GLU A 385 36.26 0.16 -5.39
CA GLU A 385 37.38 -0.78 -5.47
C GLU A 385 37.01 -2.15 -4.90
N GLU A 386 36.28 -2.20 -3.80
CA GLU A 386 35.77 -3.45 -3.24
C GLU A 386 34.81 -4.14 -4.22
N LYS A 387 33.93 -3.38 -4.88
CA LYS A 387 33.04 -3.91 -5.91
C LYS A 387 33.81 -4.46 -7.10
N LEU A 388 34.79 -3.71 -7.60
CA LEU A 388 35.64 -4.13 -8.71
C LEU A 388 36.42 -5.41 -8.37
N ARG A 389 36.98 -5.48 -7.15
CA ARG A 389 37.69 -6.67 -6.66
C ARG A 389 36.76 -7.89 -6.60
N LYS A 390 35.59 -7.74 -5.98
CA LYS A 390 34.59 -8.84 -5.89
C LYS A 390 34.09 -9.29 -7.25
N ASP A 391 33.94 -8.38 -8.22
CA ASP A 391 33.52 -8.76 -9.56
C ASP A 391 34.67 -9.40 -10.35
N ALA A 392 35.94 -9.02 -10.10
CA ALA A 392 37.11 -9.71 -10.65
C ALA A 392 37.28 -11.13 -10.07
N GLU A 393 37.10 -11.31 -8.77
CA GLU A 393 37.18 -12.62 -8.08
C GLU A 393 36.11 -13.64 -8.56
N LYS A 394 35.01 -13.15 -9.13
CA LYS A 394 33.99 -14.01 -9.74
C LYS A 394 34.41 -14.58 -11.07
N VAL A 395 35.29 -13.89 -11.81
CA VAL A 395 35.71 -14.33 -13.14
C VAL A 395 36.56 -15.58 -12.99
N VAL A 396 36.09 -16.69 -13.55
CA VAL A 396 36.79 -17.98 -13.58
C VAL A 396 37.65 -18.09 -14.82
N ARG A 397 37.15 -17.61 -15.96
CA ARG A 397 37.85 -17.62 -17.25
C ARG A 397 37.37 -16.46 -18.12
N GLU A 398 38.27 -15.84 -18.87
CA GLU A 398 37.96 -14.69 -19.73
C GLU A 398 38.67 -14.80 -21.09
N TRP A 399 37.92 -14.52 -22.14
CA TRP A 399 38.40 -14.30 -23.50
C TRP A 399 38.24 -12.82 -23.84
N LYS A 400 39.32 -12.06 -23.60
CA LYS A 400 39.30 -10.58 -23.65
C LYS A 400 38.97 -10.02 -25.02
N GLU A 401 39.49 -10.63 -26.09
CA GLU A 401 39.29 -10.16 -27.47
C GLU A 401 37.82 -10.28 -27.91
N ASP A 402 37.08 -11.24 -27.36
CA ASP A 402 35.67 -11.49 -27.69
C ASP A 402 34.69 -10.84 -26.71
N GLY A 403 35.18 -10.27 -25.61
CA GLY A 403 34.37 -9.74 -24.52
C GLY A 403 33.50 -10.81 -23.83
N ILE A 404 33.99 -12.06 -23.78
CA ILE A 404 33.30 -13.21 -23.20
C ILE A 404 34.00 -13.64 -21.91
N ARG A 405 33.22 -13.91 -20.86
CA ARG A 405 33.75 -14.42 -19.59
C ARG A 405 32.82 -15.40 -18.91
N ILE A 406 33.39 -16.32 -18.14
CA ILE A 406 32.69 -17.23 -17.24
C ILE A 406 32.86 -16.71 -15.83
N GLU A 407 31.75 -16.54 -15.12
CA GLU A 407 31.71 -16.02 -13.76
C GLU A 407 31.01 -16.99 -12.79
N LYS A 408 31.37 -16.93 -11.51
CA LYS A 408 30.63 -17.57 -10.42
C LYS A 408 29.29 -16.84 -10.20
N GLY A 409 28.20 -17.56 -10.43
CA GLY A 409 26.82 -17.15 -10.17
C GLY A 409 26.35 -17.45 -8.75
N ARG A 410 25.02 -17.46 -8.54
CA ARG A 410 24.41 -17.79 -7.24
C ARG A 410 24.42 -19.31 -7.01
N TRP A 411 24.46 -19.73 -5.74
CA TRP A 411 24.43 -21.14 -5.33
C TRP A 411 25.49 -22.04 -5.99
N GLY A 412 26.68 -21.49 -6.26
CA GLY A 412 27.80 -22.21 -6.85
C GLY A 412 27.68 -22.51 -8.35
N ARG A 413 26.65 -22.01 -9.05
CA ARG A 413 26.53 -22.16 -10.51
C ARG A 413 27.52 -21.29 -11.25
N LEU A 414 27.88 -21.68 -12.47
CA LEU A 414 28.71 -20.88 -13.37
C LEU A 414 27.85 -20.20 -14.43
N VAL A 415 28.24 -19.01 -14.87
CA VAL A 415 27.47 -18.19 -15.82
C VAL A 415 28.39 -17.67 -16.90
N ALA A 416 28.07 -17.96 -18.16
CA ALA A 416 28.71 -17.33 -19.31
C ALA A 416 28.09 -15.95 -19.57
N VAL A 417 28.92 -14.94 -19.83
CA VAL A 417 28.50 -13.54 -20.01
C VAL A 417 29.16 -12.93 -21.24
N LYS A 418 28.35 -12.25 -22.08
CA LYS A 418 28.81 -11.38 -23.17
C LYS A 418 27.93 -10.13 -23.24
N GLY A 419 28.47 -8.98 -22.84
CA GLY A 419 27.69 -7.75 -22.72
C GLY A 419 26.48 -7.91 -21.79
N LYS A 420 25.26 -7.75 -22.31
CA LYS A 420 24.00 -7.95 -21.56
C LYS A 420 23.48 -9.39 -21.57
N LYS A 421 24.02 -10.27 -22.43
CA LYS A 421 23.61 -11.68 -22.51
C LYS A 421 24.28 -12.51 -21.42
N LYS A 422 23.51 -13.35 -20.75
CA LYS A 422 23.97 -14.27 -19.69
C LYS A 422 23.28 -15.63 -19.84
N THR A 423 24.05 -16.71 -19.76
CA THR A 423 23.53 -18.09 -19.77
C THR A 423 24.13 -18.86 -18.60
N GLU A 424 23.29 -19.53 -17.81
CA GLU A 424 23.75 -20.42 -16.74
C GLU A 424 24.31 -21.72 -17.34
N LEU A 425 25.44 -22.17 -16.80
CA LEU A 425 26.08 -23.42 -17.18
C LEU A 425 25.65 -24.54 -16.22
N PRO A 426 25.55 -25.80 -16.68
CA PRO A 426 25.33 -26.95 -15.81
C PRO A 426 26.36 -27.03 -14.65
N LYS A 427 25.96 -27.62 -13.52
CA LYS A 427 26.81 -27.68 -12.30
C LYS A 427 28.12 -28.44 -12.50
N ASP A 428 28.15 -29.42 -13.40
CA ASP A 428 29.30 -30.29 -13.65
C ASP A 428 30.17 -29.81 -14.83
N THR A 429 30.00 -28.56 -15.24
CA THR A 429 30.73 -28.01 -16.39
C THR A 429 32.21 -27.81 -16.06
N ASP A 430 33.09 -28.52 -16.77
CA ASP A 430 34.54 -28.27 -16.71
C ASP A 430 34.92 -27.01 -17.50
N THR A 431 35.18 -25.93 -16.77
CA THR A 431 35.58 -24.64 -17.35
C THR A 431 36.94 -24.65 -18.04
N ALA A 432 37.81 -25.62 -17.76
CA ALA A 432 39.12 -25.73 -18.41
C ALA A 432 38.99 -26.35 -19.81
N ALA A 433 38.06 -27.30 -19.99
CA ALA A 433 37.81 -27.99 -21.25
C ALA A 433 36.97 -27.18 -22.26
N LEU A 434 36.23 -26.16 -21.82
CA LEU A 434 35.39 -25.33 -22.70
C LEU A 434 36.22 -24.48 -23.68
N SER A 435 35.91 -24.58 -24.98
CA SER A 435 36.46 -23.71 -26.01
C SER A 435 35.66 -22.39 -26.11
N LEU A 436 36.24 -21.40 -26.79
CA LEU A 436 35.56 -20.14 -27.09
C LEU A 436 34.30 -20.34 -27.93
N GLU A 437 34.32 -21.32 -28.84
CA GLU A 437 33.21 -21.64 -29.74
C GLU A 437 32.04 -22.26 -28.99
N ASP A 438 32.31 -23.15 -28.03
CA ASP A 438 31.29 -23.75 -27.17
C ASP A 438 30.54 -22.69 -26.35
N VAL A 439 31.29 -21.75 -25.75
CA VAL A 439 30.69 -20.67 -24.97
C VAL A 439 29.90 -19.69 -25.85
N LYS A 440 30.36 -19.43 -27.08
CA LYS A 440 29.60 -18.64 -28.06
C LYS A 440 28.30 -19.33 -28.48
N ALA A 441 28.31 -20.66 -28.66
CA ALA A 441 27.12 -21.43 -28.97
C ALA A 441 26.09 -21.37 -27.83
N LEU A 442 26.52 -21.58 -26.59
CA LEU A 442 25.67 -21.51 -25.38
C LEU A 442 25.07 -20.12 -25.14
N LEU A 443 25.77 -19.05 -25.53
CA LEU A 443 25.25 -17.67 -25.45
C LEU A 443 24.27 -17.30 -26.57
N ASN A 444 24.21 -18.10 -27.63
CA ASN A 444 23.32 -17.91 -28.78
C ASN A 444 22.13 -18.88 -28.81
N GLU A 445 22.15 -19.95 -28.00
CA GLU A 445 20.97 -20.78 -27.78
C GLU A 445 19.84 -19.95 -27.15
N LYS A 446 18.62 -20.09 -27.70
CA LYS A 446 17.43 -19.48 -27.09
C LYS A 446 17.20 -20.11 -25.72
N PRO A 447 16.82 -19.33 -24.68
CA PRO A 447 16.53 -19.89 -23.37
C PRO A 447 15.44 -20.94 -23.52
N LYS A 448 15.71 -22.19 -23.11
CA LYS A 448 14.65 -23.19 -22.91
C LYS A 448 13.75 -22.62 -21.82
N SER A 449 12.51 -22.30 -22.17
CA SER A 449 11.49 -21.98 -21.17
C SER A 449 11.27 -23.22 -20.34
N GLU A 450 11.86 -23.27 -19.14
CA GLU A 450 11.34 -24.17 -18.10
C GLU A 450 9.94 -23.68 -17.78
N SER A 451 8.93 -24.41 -18.26
CA SER A 451 7.57 -24.30 -17.75
C SER A 451 7.63 -24.65 -16.27
N LYS A 452 7.56 -23.64 -15.41
CA LYS A 452 7.29 -23.83 -13.99
C LYS A 452 5.92 -24.49 -13.88
N LYS A 453 5.92 -25.78 -13.56
CA LYS A 453 4.79 -26.44 -12.91
C LYS A 453 4.70 -25.99 -11.47
#